data_AF-D8G5Y9-F1
#
_entry.id   AF-D8G5Y9-F1
#
_cell.length_a   1.000
_cell.length_b   1.000
_cell.length_c   1.000
_cell.angle_alpha   90.00
_cell.angle_beta   90.00
_cell.angle_gamma   90.00
#
_symmetry.space_group_name_H-M   'P 1'
#
loop_
_entity.id
_entity.type
_entity.pdbx_description
1 polymer ?
#
loop_
_entity_poly.entity_id
_entity_poly.type
_entity_poly.pdbx_seq_one_letter_code
_entity_poly.pdbx_strand_id
1 'polypeptide(L)'
;MDENLIETRKLSDDFFLQETNNLSDEAFLQAAYHTYLKREADEFGKHSYLQYLGNDRSKRQQVLNAFQESQEFKLLNKFDYSKYPQRLNLGCGFDIKCGYLNVDLHEYHKPDLVADIRYLHMLPSGFYEEIIAQDCLEHLPRCETELALKEWSRLLKCGGILKLRTTSLIDLLELFKAENYQTVELQQKLLQCLFGTQAYEGDWHFTAFTQKLLTYYLEAASFAKMEFNLIDGWLFDVTAEKFG
;
A
#
# COMPACT_ATOMS: atom_id res chain seq x y z
N MET A 1 -13.69 -1.00 29.70
CA MET A 1 -14.17 -1.36 28.35
C MET A 1 -15.68 -1.44 28.49
N ASP A 2 -16.41 -0.57 27.79
CA ASP A 2 -17.85 -0.37 28.01
C ASP A 2 -18.62 -1.64 27.63
N GLU A 3 -19.29 -2.29 28.59
CA GLU A 3 -20.02 -3.54 28.35
C GLU A 3 -21.12 -3.38 27.29
N ASN A 4 -21.72 -2.17 27.20
CA ASN A 4 -22.69 -1.82 26.18
C ASN A 4 -22.12 -1.83 24.75
N LEU A 5 -20.85 -1.47 24.56
CA LEU A 5 -20.20 -1.51 23.24
C LEU A 5 -19.91 -2.94 22.80
N ILE A 6 -19.62 -3.84 23.74
CA ILE A 6 -19.38 -5.26 23.45
C ILE A 6 -20.70 -5.93 23.06
N GLU A 7 -21.78 -5.65 23.79
CA GLU A 7 -23.10 -6.22 23.53
C GLU A 7 -23.68 -5.73 22.19
N THR A 8 -23.53 -4.43 21.88
CA THR A 8 -23.95 -3.87 20.58
C THR A 8 -23.16 -4.47 19.41
N ARG A 9 -21.84 -4.69 19.57
CA ARG A 9 -21.00 -5.34 18.55
C ARG A 9 -21.36 -6.81 18.33
N LYS A 10 -21.61 -7.53 19.42
CA LYS A 10 -22.03 -8.94 19.34
C LYS A 10 -23.35 -9.08 18.58
N LEU A 11 -24.30 -8.16 18.83
CA LEU A 11 -25.56 -8.11 18.10
C LEU A 11 -25.37 -7.78 16.61
N SER A 12 -24.39 -6.92 16.26
CA SER A 12 -24.06 -6.65 14.86
C SER A 12 -23.37 -7.83 14.15
N ASP A 13 -22.50 -8.57 14.85
CA ASP A 13 -21.85 -9.76 14.31
C ASP A 13 -22.85 -10.89 14.08
N ASP A 14 -23.73 -11.14 15.07
CA ASP A 14 -24.80 -12.14 14.95
C ASP A 14 -25.72 -11.82 13.77
N PHE A 15 -26.12 -10.55 13.60
CA PHE A 15 -26.91 -10.10 12.46
C PHE A 15 -26.16 -10.30 11.13
N PHE A 16 -24.89 -9.89 11.06
CA PHE A 16 -24.06 -10.05 9.86
C PHE A 16 -23.90 -11.54 9.48
N LEU A 17 -23.64 -12.41 10.45
CA LEU A 17 -23.53 -13.86 10.22
C LEU A 17 -24.85 -14.48 9.77
N GLN A 18 -25.99 -14.00 10.26
CA GLN A 18 -27.31 -14.44 9.80
C GLN A 18 -27.56 -14.05 8.34
N GLU A 19 -27.36 -12.78 7.99
CA GLU A 19 -27.57 -12.27 6.62
C GLU A 19 -26.63 -12.93 5.61
N THR A 20 -25.42 -13.28 6.04
CA THR A 20 -24.41 -13.93 5.19
C THR A 20 -24.41 -15.45 5.27
N ASN A 21 -25.33 -16.07 6.02
CA ASN A 21 -25.33 -17.51 6.24
C ASN A 21 -25.46 -18.30 4.93
N ASN A 22 -26.26 -17.81 3.97
CA ASN A 22 -26.46 -18.52 2.69
C ASN A 22 -25.35 -18.27 1.67
N LEU A 23 -24.38 -17.40 1.95
CA LEU A 23 -23.27 -17.09 1.05
C LEU A 23 -22.22 -18.21 1.04
N SER A 24 -21.53 -18.36 -0.09
CA SER A 24 -20.26 -19.10 -0.15
C SER A 24 -19.24 -18.47 0.79
N ASP A 25 -18.19 -19.21 1.17
CA ASP A 25 -17.12 -18.67 2.01
C ASP A 25 -16.42 -17.47 1.35
N GLU A 26 -16.29 -17.51 0.03
CA GLU A 26 -15.74 -16.39 -0.76
C GLU A 26 -16.63 -15.15 -0.69
N ALA A 27 -17.94 -15.29 -0.93
CA ALA A 27 -18.87 -14.16 -0.86
C ALA A 27 -19.04 -13.63 0.57
N PHE A 28 -18.98 -14.51 1.58
CA PHE A 28 -18.93 -14.13 2.99
C PHE A 28 -17.68 -13.28 3.29
N LEU A 29 -16.50 -13.74 2.88
CA LEU A 29 -15.25 -13.00 3.12
C LEU A 29 -15.29 -11.64 2.44
N GLN A 30 -15.74 -11.57 1.19
CA GLN A 30 -15.92 -10.28 0.51
C GLN A 30 -16.80 -9.34 1.33
N ALA A 31 -17.96 -9.81 1.79
CA ALA A 31 -18.86 -9.01 2.61
C ALA A 31 -18.22 -8.60 3.94
N ALA A 32 -17.41 -9.47 4.56
CA ALA A 32 -16.75 -9.19 5.83
C ALA A 32 -15.67 -8.11 5.67
N TYR A 33 -14.85 -8.19 4.62
CA TYR A 33 -13.84 -7.17 4.30
C TYR A 33 -14.50 -5.81 4.06
N HIS A 34 -15.58 -5.76 3.28
CA HIS A 34 -16.35 -4.53 3.05
C HIS A 34 -16.97 -3.96 4.32
N THR A 35 -17.55 -4.82 5.15
CA THR A 35 -18.32 -4.38 6.31
C THR A 35 -17.41 -3.90 7.43
N TYR A 36 -16.36 -4.66 7.74
CA TYR A 36 -15.50 -4.41 8.89
C TYR A 36 -14.26 -3.59 8.52
N LEU A 37 -13.61 -3.89 7.40
CA LEU A 37 -12.35 -3.26 6.99
C LEU A 37 -12.52 -2.19 5.90
N LYS A 38 -13.75 -1.96 5.40
CA LYS A 38 -14.08 -0.91 4.41
C LYS A 38 -13.25 -0.96 3.12
N ARG A 39 -12.86 -2.16 2.70
CA ARG A 39 -12.12 -2.41 1.46
C ARG A 39 -12.43 -3.76 0.85
N GLU A 40 -11.94 -3.99 -0.36
CA GLU A 40 -11.89 -5.32 -0.97
C GLU A 40 -10.86 -6.22 -0.28
N ALA A 41 -11.14 -7.53 -0.28
CA ALA A 41 -10.20 -8.54 0.17
C ALA A 41 -8.97 -8.56 -0.75
N ASP A 42 -7.78 -8.56 -0.18
CA ASP A 42 -6.55 -8.83 -0.92
C ASP A 42 -6.39 -10.33 -1.19
N GLU A 43 -5.71 -10.68 -2.29
CA GLU A 43 -5.59 -12.08 -2.73
C GLU A 43 -4.95 -12.98 -1.66
N PHE A 44 -3.94 -12.47 -0.94
CA PHE A 44 -3.24 -13.24 0.09
C PHE A 44 -4.12 -13.50 1.32
N GLY A 45 -4.72 -12.46 1.88
CA GLY A 45 -5.63 -12.55 3.02
C GLY A 45 -6.84 -13.38 2.69
N LYS A 46 -7.44 -13.17 1.50
CA LYS A 46 -8.55 -13.98 0.99
C LYS A 46 -8.17 -15.46 0.93
N HIS A 47 -7.02 -15.81 0.33
CA HIS A 47 -6.56 -17.19 0.25
C HIS A 47 -6.34 -17.81 1.63
N SER A 48 -5.68 -17.08 2.54
CA SER A 48 -5.42 -17.53 3.91
C SER A 48 -6.73 -17.82 4.67
N TYR A 49 -7.70 -16.90 4.64
CA TYR A 49 -8.97 -17.08 5.32
C TYR A 49 -9.86 -18.15 4.67
N LEU A 50 -9.86 -18.28 3.34
CA LEU A 50 -10.57 -19.37 2.66
C LEU A 50 -10.04 -20.74 3.08
N GLN A 51 -8.72 -20.89 3.17
CA GLN A 51 -8.09 -22.12 3.66
C GLN A 51 -8.46 -22.38 5.13
N TYR A 52 -8.45 -21.34 5.96
CA TYR A 52 -8.83 -21.45 7.37
C TYR A 52 -10.29 -21.89 7.56
N LEU A 53 -11.22 -21.27 6.81
CA LEU A 53 -12.65 -21.61 6.83
C LEU A 53 -12.84 -23.08 6.44
N GLY A 54 -12.31 -23.52 5.30
CA GLY A 54 -12.36 -24.93 4.89
C GLY A 54 -13.80 -25.50 4.83
N ASN A 55 -14.79 -24.66 4.47
CA ASN A 55 -16.23 -24.94 4.54
C ASN A 55 -16.81 -25.18 5.95
N ASP A 56 -16.06 -24.87 7.00
CA ASP A 56 -16.54 -24.88 8.38
C ASP A 56 -17.09 -23.50 8.76
N ARG A 57 -18.42 -23.36 8.63
CA ARG A 57 -19.12 -22.10 8.92
C ARG A 57 -18.98 -21.64 10.37
N SER A 58 -18.69 -22.54 11.32
CA SER A 58 -18.51 -22.15 12.72
C SER A 58 -17.31 -21.24 12.92
N LYS A 59 -16.35 -21.26 11.99
CA LYS A 59 -15.15 -20.41 12.01
C LYS A 59 -15.37 -18.99 11.53
N ARG A 60 -16.52 -18.67 10.95
CA ARG A 60 -16.81 -17.31 10.43
C ARG A 60 -16.75 -16.26 11.53
N GLN A 61 -17.22 -16.56 12.74
CA GLN A 61 -17.09 -15.66 13.89
C GLN A 61 -15.62 -15.36 14.24
N GLN A 62 -14.74 -16.35 14.13
CA GLN A 62 -13.31 -16.16 14.43
C GLN A 62 -12.64 -15.23 13.41
N VAL A 63 -13.07 -15.27 12.15
CA VAL A 63 -12.64 -14.30 11.13
C VAL A 63 -13.07 -12.88 11.49
N LEU A 64 -14.33 -12.69 11.89
CA LEU A 64 -14.84 -11.37 12.30
C LEU A 64 -14.09 -10.85 13.54
N ASN A 65 -13.79 -11.72 14.51
CA ASN A 65 -13.00 -11.37 15.68
C ASN A 65 -11.59 -10.92 15.29
N ALA A 66 -10.92 -11.67 14.40
CA ALA A 66 -9.59 -11.32 13.91
C ALA A 66 -9.57 -9.95 13.20
N PHE A 67 -10.60 -9.63 12.41
CA PHE A 67 -10.73 -8.32 11.79
C PHE A 67 -10.88 -7.23 12.85
N GLN A 68 -11.76 -7.40 13.83
CA GLN A 68 -11.99 -6.41 14.88
C GLN A 68 -10.77 -6.18 15.78
N GLU A 69 -9.94 -7.21 15.96
CA GLU A 69 -8.70 -7.14 16.74
C GLU A 69 -7.54 -6.55 15.94
N SER A 70 -7.63 -6.50 14.61
CA SER A 70 -6.60 -5.94 13.73
C SER A 70 -6.35 -4.45 14.03
N GLN A 71 -5.11 -4.02 13.80
CA GLN A 71 -4.74 -2.60 13.85
C GLN A 71 -5.55 -1.79 12.83
N GLU A 72 -5.78 -2.38 11.66
CA GLU A 72 -6.59 -1.85 10.57
C GLU A 72 -7.98 -1.38 11.05
N PHE A 73 -8.74 -2.30 11.65
CA PHE A 73 -10.07 -2.00 12.18
C PHE A 73 -10.07 -0.97 13.32
N LYS A 74 -9.02 -1.02 14.16
CA LYS A 74 -8.86 -0.07 15.27
C LYS A 74 -8.61 1.35 14.75
N LEU A 75 -7.90 1.51 13.64
CA LEU A 75 -7.58 2.80 13.02
C LEU A 75 -8.79 3.41 12.30
N LEU A 76 -9.60 2.60 11.63
CA LEU A 76 -10.83 3.04 10.95
C LEU A 76 -11.72 3.96 11.78
N ASN A 77 -11.82 3.67 13.08
CA ASN A 77 -12.72 4.37 13.99
C ASN A 77 -12.02 5.45 14.83
N LYS A 78 -10.73 5.68 14.63
CA LYS A 78 -9.91 6.51 15.53
C LYS A 78 -8.97 7.49 14.84
N PHE A 79 -8.58 7.23 13.60
CA PHE A 79 -7.61 8.09 12.94
C PHE A 79 -8.29 9.37 12.42
N ASP A 80 -8.05 10.47 13.13
CA ASP A 80 -8.57 11.78 12.78
C ASP A 80 -7.61 12.48 11.81
N TYR A 81 -7.72 12.12 10.53
CA TYR A 81 -6.89 12.67 9.45
C TYR A 81 -7.00 14.20 9.32
N SER A 82 -8.08 14.82 9.84
CA SER A 82 -8.31 16.27 9.76
C SER A 82 -7.30 17.10 10.57
N LYS A 83 -6.60 16.47 11.51
CA LYS A 83 -5.53 17.08 12.30
C LYS A 83 -4.19 17.16 11.57
N TYR A 84 -4.08 16.55 10.40
CA TYR A 84 -2.85 16.45 9.64
C TYR A 84 -2.91 17.25 8.33
N PRO A 85 -1.75 17.58 7.73
CA PRO A 85 -1.71 18.26 6.44
C PRO A 85 -2.37 17.46 5.32
N GLN A 86 -2.87 18.16 4.29
CA GLN A 86 -3.45 17.54 3.08
C GLN A 86 -2.38 17.03 2.10
N ARG A 87 -1.26 16.53 2.61
CA ARG A 87 -0.18 15.92 1.82
C ARG A 87 0.30 14.65 2.50
N LEU A 88 0.61 13.62 1.73
CA LEU A 88 1.06 12.32 2.25
C LEU A 88 2.51 12.05 1.89
N ASN A 89 3.25 11.47 2.83
CA ASN A 89 4.55 10.88 2.60
C ASN A 89 4.44 9.37 2.89
N LEU A 90 4.37 8.57 1.83
CA LEU A 90 4.11 7.14 1.89
C LEU A 90 5.40 6.34 1.88
N GLY A 91 5.50 5.35 2.77
CA GLY A 91 6.73 4.56 2.93
C GLY A 91 7.87 5.43 3.43
N CYS A 92 7.60 6.32 4.39
CA CYS A 92 8.51 7.41 4.71
C CYS A 92 9.85 6.94 5.29
N GLY A 93 9.93 5.73 5.85
CA GLY A 93 11.11 5.29 6.59
C GLY A 93 11.52 6.35 7.62
N PHE A 94 12.82 6.65 7.69
CA PHE A 94 13.35 7.73 8.53
C PHE A 94 13.22 9.14 7.92
N ASP A 95 12.75 9.28 6.67
CA ASP A 95 12.59 10.57 5.98
C ASP A 95 11.24 11.23 6.33
N ILE A 96 11.09 11.61 7.60
CA ILE A 96 9.90 12.31 8.10
C ILE A 96 9.87 13.75 7.56
N LYS A 97 8.79 14.09 6.86
CA LYS A 97 8.62 15.41 6.25
C LYS A 97 7.62 16.28 7.00
N CYS A 98 8.09 17.44 7.43
CA CYS A 98 7.22 18.50 7.96
C CYS A 98 6.23 18.97 6.88
N GLY A 99 4.97 19.16 7.26
CA GLY A 99 3.91 19.53 6.32
C GLY A 99 3.30 18.35 5.55
N TYR A 100 3.64 17.12 5.91
CA TYR A 100 3.04 15.89 5.40
C TYR A 100 2.50 15.05 6.55
N LEU A 101 1.47 14.25 6.28
CA LEU A 101 1.14 13.07 7.07
C LEU A 101 2.09 11.95 6.66
N ASN A 102 2.95 11.51 7.57
CA ASN A 102 3.95 10.48 7.32
C ASN A 102 3.37 9.10 7.61
N VAL A 103 3.45 8.19 6.63
CA VAL A 103 2.85 6.85 6.69
C VAL A 103 3.93 5.81 6.43
N ASP A 104 4.04 4.83 7.32
CA ASP A 104 4.98 3.72 7.17
C ASP A 104 4.43 2.43 7.79
N LEU A 105 4.88 1.28 7.28
CA LEU A 105 4.48 -0.02 7.82
C LEU A 105 5.08 -0.27 9.21
N HIS A 106 6.23 0.33 9.51
CA HIS A 106 7.00 0.02 10.70
C HIS A 106 7.00 1.15 11.72
N GLU A 107 6.51 0.86 12.92
CA GLU A 107 6.42 1.81 14.03
C GLU A 107 7.79 2.38 14.48
N TYR A 108 8.89 1.66 14.28
CA TYR A 108 10.22 2.11 14.71
C TYR A 108 10.73 3.35 13.94
N HIS A 109 10.18 3.61 12.74
CA HIS A 109 10.40 4.84 11.98
C HIS A 109 9.71 6.06 12.59
N LYS A 110 8.78 5.84 13.54
CA LYS A 110 7.94 6.85 14.18
C LYS A 110 7.11 7.68 13.18
N PRO A 111 6.39 7.04 12.24
CA PRO A 111 5.47 7.76 11.35
C PRO A 111 4.29 8.34 12.16
N ASP A 112 3.57 9.28 11.56
CA ASP A 112 2.31 9.79 12.11
C ASP A 112 1.19 8.73 12.07
N LEU A 113 1.23 7.86 11.05
CA LEU A 113 0.33 6.74 10.85
C LEU A 113 1.11 5.47 10.52
N VAL A 114 1.03 4.48 11.41
CA VAL A 114 1.55 3.13 11.14
C VAL A 114 0.52 2.36 10.33
N ALA A 115 0.76 2.18 9.03
CA ALA A 115 -0.15 1.52 8.12
C ALA A 115 0.56 0.97 6.87
N ASP A 116 -0.06 -0.03 6.27
CA ASP A 116 0.30 -0.53 4.96
C ASP A 116 -0.18 0.42 3.87
N ILE A 117 0.76 0.94 3.07
CA ILE A 117 0.47 1.91 2.00
C ILE A 117 -0.34 1.32 0.84
N ARG A 118 -0.55 -0.01 0.81
CA ARG A 118 -1.49 -0.69 -0.09
C ARG A 118 -2.96 -0.52 0.35
N TYR A 119 -3.20 -0.27 1.64
CA TYR A 119 -4.53 -0.31 2.26
C TYR A 119 -4.73 0.85 3.24
N LEU A 120 -5.14 2.01 2.72
CA LEU A 120 -5.30 3.28 3.46
C LEU A 120 -6.77 3.71 3.58
N HIS A 121 -7.66 2.74 3.75
CA HIS A 121 -9.12 2.90 3.88
C HIS A 121 -9.54 3.73 5.12
N MET A 122 -8.65 3.93 6.12
CA MET A 122 -8.85 4.90 7.20
C MET A 122 -8.70 6.36 6.75
N LEU A 123 -8.15 6.60 5.55
CA LEU A 123 -7.98 7.91 4.95
C LEU A 123 -9.04 8.17 3.86
N PRO A 124 -9.54 9.42 3.76
CA PRO A 124 -10.63 9.78 2.85
C PRO A 124 -10.21 9.75 1.39
N SER A 125 -11.14 9.39 0.51
CA SER A 125 -10.98 9.52 -0.94
C SER A 125 -11.04 11.00 -1.36
N GLY A 126 -10.25 11.40 -2.35
CA GLY A 126 -10.40 12.71 -3.00
C GLY A 126 -10.00 13.90 -2.13
N PHE A 127 -9.17 13.71 -1.10
CA PHE A 127 -8.88 14.72 -0.09
C PHE A 127 -7.50 15.35 -0.24
N TYR A 128 -6.49 14.55 -0.54
CA TYR A 128 -5.10 14.99 -0.50
C TYR A 128 -4.70 15.74 -1.78
N GLU A 129 -3.84 16.74 -1.64
CA GLU A 129 -3.36 17.55 -2.76
C GLU A 129 -2.10 16.98 -3.39
N GLU A 130 -1.27 16.32 -2.58
CA GLU A 130 0.00 15.76 -3.01
C GLU A 130 0.31 14.46 -2.25
N ILE A 131 0.87 13.50 -2.96
CA ILE A 131 1.50 12.31 -2.41
C ILE A 131 2.95 12.31 -2.85
N ILE A 132 3.86 12.07 -1.91
CA ILE A 132 5.22 11.65 -2.21
C ILE A 132 5.39 10.18 -1.80
N ALA A 133 6.07 9.43 -2.64
CA ALA A 133 6.41 8.03 -2.42
C ALA A 133 7.83 7.82 -2.96
N GLN A 134 8.81 7.70 -2.07
CA GLN A 134 10.22 7.64 -2.46
C GLN A 134 10.79 6.30 -2.09
N ASP A 135 11.31 5.57 -3.09
CA ASP A 135 12.05 4.32 -2.89
C ASP A 135 11.23 3.27 -2.11
N CYS A 136 9.90 3.22 -2.32
CA CYS A 136 9.00 2.35 -1.58
C CYS A 136 8.11 1.46 -2.46
N LEU A 137 7.95 1.77 -3.75
CA LEU A 137 7.05 1.02 -4.64
C LEU A 137 7.63 -0.34 -5.04
N GLU A 138 8.95 -0.40 -5.23
CA GLU A 138 9.74 -1.59 -5.54
C GLU A 138 9.76 -2.62 -4.40
N HIS A 139 9.52 -2.15 -3.17
CA HIS A 139 9.37 -2.99 -1.97
C HIS A 139 7.98 -3.62 -1.86
N LEU A 140 7.04 -3.29 -2.75
CA LEU A 140 5.75 -3.96 -2.81
C LEU A 140 5.82 -5.18 -3.76
N PRO A 141 5.10 -6.28 -3.43
CA PRO A 141 4.98 -7.41 -4.35
C PRO A 141 4.54 -6.95 -5.75
N ARG A 142 5.22 -7.46 -6.80
CA ARG A 142 4.97 -7.06 -8.20
C ARG A 142 3.48 -7.13 -8.60
N CYS A 143 2.72 -8.09 -8.08
CA CYS A 143 1.29 -8.26 -8.40
C CYS A 143 0.39 -7.20 -7.73
N GLU A 144 0.90 -6.41 -6.80
CA GLU A 144 0.16 -5.41 -6.04
C GLU A 144 0.54 -3.97 -6.41
N THR A 145 1.48 -3.75 -7.34
CA THR A 145 1.82 -2.42 -7.85
C THR A 145 0.58 -1.64 -8.28
N GLU A 146 -0.28 -2.26 -9.08
CA GLU A 146 -1.49 -1.60 -9.59
C GLU A 146 -2.49 -1.28 -8.46
N LEU A 147 -2.61 -2.18 -7.48
CA LEU A 147 -3.45 -1.99 -6.30
C LEU A 147 -2.98 -0.79 -5.48
N ALA A 148 -1.68 -0.70 -5.19
CA ALA A 148 -1.10 0.41 -4.44
C ALA A 148 -1.29 1.75 -5.17
N LEU A 149 -0.98 1.81 -6.47
CA LEU A 149 -1.15 3.04 -7.25
C LEU A 149 -2.61 3.48 -7.34
N LYS A 150 -3.56 2.54 -7.47
CA LYS A 150 -5.00 2.84 -7.41
C LYS A 150 -5.42 3.38 -6.05
N GLU A 151 -4.89 2.83 -4.97
CA GLU A 151 -5.14 3.33 -3.62
C GLU A 151 -4.60 4.75 -3.44
N TRP A 152 -3.39 5.03 -3.92
CA TRP A 152 -2.80 6.38 -3.84
C TRP A 152 -3.59 7.38 -4.67
N SER A 153 -4.03 6.97 -5.86
CA SER A 153 -4.94 7.76 -6.69
C SER A 153 -6.28 8.01 -5.98
N ARG A 154 -6.88 7.01 -5.32
CA ARG A 154 -8.13 7.19 -4.57
C ARG A 154 -8.02 8.32 -3.55
N LEU A 155 -6.88 8.41 -2.84
CA LEU A 155 -6.63 9.41 -1.81
C LEU A 155 -6.50 10.84 -2.35
N LEU A 156 -5.90 11.00 -3.53
CA LEU A 156 -5.71 12.32 -4.16
C LEU A 156 -7.03 12.92 -4.65
N LYS A 157 -7.18 14.24 -4.50
CA LYS A 157 -8.21 15.01 -5.21
C LYS A 157 -7.94 15.04 -6.71
N CYS A 158 -8.95 15.31 -7.54
CA CYS A 158 -8.75 15.53 -8.97
C CYS A 158 -7.76 16.68 -9.19
N GLY A 159 -6.76 16.50 -10.05
CA GLY A 159 -5.65 17.45 -10.21
C GLY A 159 -4.59 17.39 -9.11
N GLY A 160 -4.72 16.47 -8.14
CA GLY A 160 -3.70 16.20 -7.12
C GLY A 160 -2.46 15.55 -7.73
N ILE A 161 -1.31 15.73 -7.09
CA ILE A 161 -0.01 15.36 -7.65
C ILE A 161 0.58 14.14 -6.93
N LEU A 162 1.04 13.15 -7.69
CA LEU A 162 1.92 12.09 -7.22
C LEU A 162 3.36 12.42 -7.63
N LYS A 163 4.27 12.44 -6.66
CA LYS A 163 5.72 12.47 -6.86
C LYS A 163 6.30 11.13 -6.42
N LEU A 164 6.68 10.32 -7.39
CA LEU A 164 7.15 8.95 -7.20
C LEU A 164 8.63 8.86 -7.55
N ARG A 165 9.44 8.30 -6.65
CA ARG A 165 10.78 7.81 -6.97
C ARG A 165 10.79 6.29 -6.91
N THR A 166 11.33 5.65 -7.93
CA THR A 166 11.56 4.19 -7.96
C THR A 166 12.63 3.82 -8.99
N THR A 167 13.00 2.54 -9.04
CA THR A 167 13.99 1.98 -9.97
C THR A 167 13.70 2.23 -11.46
N SER A 168 14.74 2.51 -12.24
CA SER A 168 14.78 2.38 -13.69
C SER A 168 15.65 1.19 -14.10
N LEU A 169 15.00 0.09 -14.45
CA LEU A 169 15.66 -1.15 -14.84
C LEU A 169 16.49 -0.99 -16.12
N ILE A 170 15.97 -0.29 -17.14
CA ILE A 170 16.67 -0.18 -18.43
C ILE A 170 17.93 0.68 -18.27
N ASP A 171 17.82 1.82 -17.57
CA ASP A 171 18.98 2.69 -17.36
C ASP A 171 20.02 2.02 -16.45
N LEU A 172 19.59 1.27 -15.43
CA LEU A 172 20.49 0.46 -14.61
C LEU A 172 21.23 -0.61 -15.45
N LEU A 173 20.56 -1.25 -16.41
CA LEU A 173 21.21 -2.19 -17.34
C LEU A 173 22.24 -1.51 -18.25
N GLU A 174 22.05 -0.24 -18.62
CA GLU A 174 23.08 0.53 -19.32
C GLU A 174 24.31 0.76 -18.44
N LEU A 175 24.13 1.07 -17.15
CA LEU A 175 25.24 1.16 -16.20
C LEU A 175 25.99 -0.17 -16.06
N PHE A 176 25.27 -1.30 -16.01
CA PHE A 176 25.89 -2.62 -15.96
C PHE A 176 26.84 -2.88 -17.14
N LYS A 177 26.55 -2.33 -18.32
CA LYS A 177 27.34 -2.51 -19.55
C LYS A 177 28.44 -1.46 -19.74
N ALA A 178 28.38 -0.34 -19.01
CA ALA A 178 29.31 0.77 -19.20
C ALA A 178 30.74 0.38 -18.77
N GLU A 179 31.75 0.71 -19.60
CA GLU A 179 33.15 0.31 -19.39
C GLU A 179 33.70 0.76 -18.03
N ASN A 180 33.28 1.93 -17.55
CA ASN A 180 33.68 2.50 -16.26
C ASN A 180 32.96 1.89 -15.05
N TYR A 181 32.04 0.93 -15.25
CA TYR A 181 31.29 0.24 -14.18
C TYR A 181 31.67 -1.25 -14.06
N GLN A 182 32.75 -1.70 -14.70
CA GLN A 182 33.11 -3.12 -14.77
C GLN A 182 33.93 -3.65 -13.59
N THR A 183 34.28 -2.80 -12.60
CA THR A 183 34.94 -3.33 -11.39
C THR A 183 33.97 -4.17 -10.57
N VAL A 184 34.49 -5.14 -9.81
CA VAL A 184 33.66 -6.02 -8.97
C VAL A 184 32.81 -5.21 -7.99
N GLU A 185 33.40 -4.17 -7.39
CA GLU A 185 32.75 -3.31 -6.40
C GLU A 185 31.58 -2.53 -7.03
N LEU A 186 31.75 -2.02 -8.25
CA LEU A 186 30.70 -1.29 -8.95
C LEU A 186 29.57 -2.23 -9.39
N GLN A 187 29.89 -3.42 -9.90
CA GLN A 187 28.89 -4.43 -10.25
C GLN A 187 28.09 -4.89 -9.03
N GLN A 188 28.74 -5.08 -7.87
CA GLN A 188 28.08 -5.35 -6.60
C GLN A 188 27.14 -4.21 -6.19
N LYS A 189 27.58 -2.96 -6.33
CA LYS A 189 26.74 -1.78 -6.06
C LYS A 189 25.50 -1.73 -6.97
N LEU A 190 25.65 -2.01 -8.27
CA LEU A 190 24.51 -2.04 -9.20
C LEU A 190 23.53 -3.17 -8.86
N LEU A 191 24.02 -4.32 -8.40
CA LEU A 191 23.15 -5.40 -7.90
C LEU A 191 22.39 -4.99 -6.63
N GLN A 192 23.03 -4.26 -5.72
CA GLN A 192 22.35 -3.69 -4.54
C GLN A 192 21.27 -2.68 -4.95
N CYS A 193 21.54 -1.81 -5.93
CA CYS A 193 20.53 -0.90 -6.48
C CYS A 193 19.31 -1.66 -7.05
N LEU A 194 19.54 -2.83 -7.66
CA LEU A 194 18.46 -3.62 -8.25
C LEU A 194 17.63 -4.38 -7.21
N PHE A 195 18.29 -5.00 -6.22
CA PHE A 195 17.65 -5.96 -5.30
C PHE A 195 17.42 -5.41 -3.89
N GLY A 196 17.81 -4.17 -3.62
CA GLY A 196 17.84 -3.59 -2.27
C GLY A 196 19.17 -3.84 -1.57
N THR A 197 19.42 -3.13 -0.46
CA THR A 197 20.68 -3.32 0.28
C THR A 197 20.66 -4.60 1.11
N GLN A 198 19.46 -5.11 1.41
CA GLN A 198 19.19 -6.29 2.23
C GLN A 198 19.87 -6.21 3.61
N ALA A 199 20.02 -4.99 4.14
CA ALA A 199 20.66 -4.76 5.43
C ALA A 199 19.76 -5.13 6.61
N TYR A 200 18.45 -5.21 6.40
CA TYR A 200 17.44 -5.57 7.39
C TYR A 200 16.21 -6.22 6.72
N GLU A 201 15.34 -6.81 7.53
CA GLU A 201 14.11 -7.44 7.05
C GLU A 201 13.17 -6.39 6.43
N GLY A 202 12.77 -6.59 5.18
CA GLY A 202 11.96 -5.67 4.37
C GLY A 202 12.77 -4.88 3.35
N ASP A 203 14.09 -4.81 3.49
CA ASP A 203 14.99 -4.07 2.59
C ASP A 203 15.38 -4.87 1.34
N TRP A 204 14.38 -5.39 0.64
CA TRP A 204 14.54 -6.06 -0.64
C TRP A 204 13.54 -5.50 -1.65
N HIS A 205 13.98 -5.40 -2.91
CA HIS A 205 13.09 -5.04 -4.01
C HIS A 205 12.44 -6.31 -4.56
N PHE A 206 11.11 -6.37 -4.51
CA PHE A 206 10.36 -7.45 -5.16
C PHE A 206 10.26 -7.26 -6.67
N THR A 207 10.45 -6.02 -7.15
CA THR A 207 10.33 -5.69 -8.55
C THR A 207 11.18 -4.48 -8.93
N ALA A 208 11.32 -4.26 -10.23
CA ALA A 208 11.96 -3.08 -10.79
C ALA A 208 11.16 -2.61 -12.01
N PHE A 209 11.26 -1.33 -12.34
CA PHE A 209 10.39 -0.73 -13.35
C PHE A 209 11.11 -0.38 -14.64
N THR A 210 10.42 -0.61 -15.76
CA THR A 210 10.74 0.07 -17.02
C THR A 210 9.78 1.25 -17.16
N GLN A 211 10.18 2.31 -17.85
CA GLN A 211 9.29 3.46 -18.09
C GLN A 211 7.96 3.02 -18.72
N LYS A 212 7.99 2.04 -19.64
CA LYS A 212 6.79 1.52 -20.31
C LYS A 212 5.79 0.89 -19.33
N LEU A 213 6.27 0.03 -18.43
CA LEU A 213 5.39 -0.61 -17.44
C LEU A 213 4.93 0.39 -16.37
N LEU A 214 5.80 1.27 -15.90
CA LEU A 214 5.43 2.28 -14.93
C LEU A 214 4.37 3.24 -15.48
N THR A 215 4.50 3.66 -16.73
CA THR A 215 3.48 4.46 -17.44
C THR A 215 2.15 3.71 -17.49
N TYR A 216 2.16 2.44 -17.92
CA TYR A 216 0.94 1.62 -17.99
C TYR A 216 0.22 1.52 -16.63
N TYR A 217 0.96 1.26 -15.54
CA TYR A 217 0.35 1.14 -14.21
C TYR A 217 -0.17 2.48 -13.68
N LEU A 218 0.54 3.58 -13.92
CA LEU A 218 0.10 4.93 -13.55
C LEU A 218 -1.18 5.32 -14.32
N GLU A 219 -1.25 5.03 -15.63
CA GLU A 219 -2.45 5.26 -16.45
C GLU A 219 -3.64 4.43 -15.94
N ALA A 220 -3.43 3.14 -15.64
CA ALA A 220 -4.45 2.27 -15.07
C ALA A 220 -4.96 2.74 -13.69
N ALA A 221 -4.15 3.52 -12.98
CA ALA A 221 -4.50 4.19 -11.72
C ALA A 221 -5.04 5.62 -11.90
N SER A 222 -5.41 6.02 -13.12
CA SER A 222 -5.98 7.35 -13.42
C SER A 222 -5.01 8.52 -13.20
N PHE A 223 -3.72 8.30 -13.40
CA PHE A 223 -2.73 9.36 -13.51
C PHE A 223 -2.47 9.75 -14.98
N ALA A 224 -2.17 11.02 -15.20
CA ALA A 224 -1.85 11.61 -16.49
C ALA A 224 -0.76 12.68 -16.34
N LYS A 225 -0.39 13.33 -17.46
CA LYS A 225 0.63 14.41 -17.52
C LYS A 225 1.93 14.02 -16.79
N MET A 226 2.46 12.87 -17.15
CA MET A 226 3.61 12.28 -16.46
C MET A 226 4.92 12.90 -16.98
N GLU A 227 5.77 13.32 -16.06
CA GLU A 227 7.12 13.79 -16.34
C GLU A 227 8.11 12.85 -15.66
N PHE A 228 9.01 12.25 -16.44
CA PHE A 228 10.05 11.34 -15.97
C PHE A 228 11.41 12.03 -16.03
N ASN A 229 12.14 11.99 -14.93
CA ASN A 229 13.52 12.44 -14.84
C ASN A 229 14.39 11.28 -14.38
N LEU A 230 15.51 11.07 -15.06
CA LEU A 230 16.49 10.06 -14.66
C LEU A 230 17.46 10.66 -13.65
N ILE A 231 17.54 10.06 -12.47
CA ILE A 231 18.44 10.44 -11.38
C ILE A 231 19.49 9.34 -11.20
N ASP A 232 20.75 9.77 -11.06
CA ASP A 232 21.93 8.90 -10.86
C ASP A 232 22.12 7.77 -11.90
N GLY A 233 21.39 7.84 -13.02
CA GLY A 233 21.44 6.85 -14.10
C GLY A 233 20.64 5.57 -13.82
N TRP A 234 19.86 5.49 -12.74
CA TRP A 234 19.12 4.26 -12.40
C TRP A 234 17.80 4.47 -11.65
N LEU A 235 17.42 5.70 -11.33
CA LEU A 235 16.16 6.03 -10.65
C LEU A 235 15.28 6.89 -11.55
N PHE A 236 13.99 6.58 -11.58
CA PHE A 236 12.99 7.51 -12.09
C PHE A 236 12.51 8.41 -10.96
N ASP A 237 12.63 9.72 -11.15
CA ASP A 237 11.79 10.72 -10.46
C ASP A 237 10.62 11.08 -11.39
N VAL A 238 9.43 10.64 -11.00
CA VAL A 238 8.19 10.81 -11.76
C VAL A 238 7.28 11.80 -11.05
N THR A 239 6.79 12.79 -11.79
CA THR A 239 5.63 13.59 -11.38
C THR A 239 4.44 13.23 -12.24
N ALA A 240 3.28 12.98 -11.64
CA ALA A 240 2.04 12.67 -12.35
C ALA A 240 0.84 13.35 -11.69
N GLU A 241 -0.14 13.74 -12.49
CA GLU A 241 -1.37 14.41 -12.03
C GLU A 241 -2.54 13.41 -12.07
N LYS A 242 -3.32 13.31 -11.00
CA LYS A 242 -4.56 12.54 -11.01
C LYS A 242 -5.58 13.20 -11.95
N PHE A 243 -6.13 12.40 -12.87
CA PHE A 243 -7.19 12.83 -13.78
C PHE A 243 -8.43 11.94 -13.58
N GLY A 244 -9.57 12.55 -13.20
CA GLY A 244 -10.80 11.84 -12.85
C GLY A 244 -11.33 12.27 -11.51
#